data_AF-A0A935USV2-F1
#
_entry.id   AF-A0A935USV2-F1
#
_cell.length_a   1.000
_cell.length_b   1.000
_cell.length_c   1.000
_cell.angle_alpha   90.00
_cell.angle_beta   90.00
_cell.angle_gamma   90.00
#
_symmetry.space_group_name_H-M   'P 1'
#
loop_
_entity.id
_entity.type
_entity.pdbx_description
1 polymer ?
#
loop_
_entity_poly.entity_id
_entity_poly.type
_entity_poly.pdbx_seq_one_letter_code
_entity_poly.pdbx_strand_id
1 'polypeptide(L)'
;MTDLPARGEVWWCEMAEIGRRPVVVLSRDAAISRMHRALVAPCTTTIRGIPSEVVLEVGEDPVPRRSAVNLDSVECVSAAILVERVGRLADTRMRQVCSALAVAVDCPDHEHSGRARPK
;
A
#
# COMPACT_ATOMS: atom_id res chain seq x y z
N MET A 1 13.50 -1.03 -20.94
CA MET A 1 12.42 -0.21 -20.38
C MET A 1 12.25 -0.65 -18.95
N THR A 2 12.60 0.18 -17.98
CA THR A 2 12.28 -0.10 -16.58
C THR A 2 10.76 -0.05 -16.47
N ASP A 3 10.14 -1.17 -16.15
CA ASP A 3 8.68 -1.23 -16.01
C ASP A 3 8.26 -0.29 -14.89
N LEU A 4 7.28 0.56 -15.15
CA LEU A 4 6.76 1.45 -14.11
C LEU A 4 5.95 0.62 -13.10
N PRO A 5 6.03 0.96 -11.81
CA PRO A 5 5.24 0.29 -10.79
C PRO A 5 3.75 0.47 -11.06
N ALA A 6 2.97 -0.58 -10.82
CA ALA A 6 1.51 -0.57 -10.93
C ALA A 6 0.83 -0.67 -9.56
N ARG A 7 -0.42 -0.22 -9.49
CA ARG A 7 -1.23 -0.27 -8.28
C ARG A 7 -1.36 -1.70 -7.74
N GLY A 8 -1.12 -1.85 -6.44
CA GLY A 8 -1.19 -3.11 -5.71
C GLY A 8 0.05 -3.99 -5.86
N GLU A 9 1.09 -3.51 -6.53
CA GLU A 9 2.38 -4.17 -6.50
C GLU A 9 3.15 -3.87 -5.22
N VAL A 10 3.97 -4.84 -4.82
CA VAL A 10 4.94 -4.71 -3.74
C VAL A 10 6.31 -4.53 -4.35
N TRP A 11 6.99 -3.47 -3.94
CA TRP A 11 8.30 -3.07 -4.46
C TRP A 11 9.26 -2.81 -3.31
N TRP A 12 10.53 -3.13 -3.52
CA TRP A 12 11.60 -2.62 -2.69
C TRP A 12 11.82 -1.14 -3.00
N CYS A 13 11.75 -0.31 -1.97
CA CYS A 13 12.03 1.12 -2.02
C CYS A 13 13.36 1.41 -1.33
N GLU A 14 14.25 2.12 -2.02
CA GLU A 14 15.53 2.58 -1.47
C GLU A 14 15.44 4.04 -1.04
N MET A 15 15.34 4.25 0.28
CA MET A 15 15.35 5.57 0.89
C MET A 15 16.72 5.80 1.53
N ALA A 16 17.39 6.88 1.14
CA ALA A 16 18.77 7.18 1.54
C ALA A 16 18.98 7.19 3.07
N GLU A 17 17.96 7.57 3.85
CA GLU A 17 18.09 7.74 5.31
C GLU A 17 17.58 6.54 6.14
N ILE A 18 16.76 5.66 5.57
CA ILE A 18 15.98 4.65 6.34
C ILE A 18 16.26 3.22 5.83
N GLY A 19 17.08 3.08 4.80
CA GLY A 19 17.44 1.80 4.20
C GLY A 19 16.33 1.23 3.30
N ARG A 20 16.61 0.05 2.76
CA ARG A 20 15.77 -0.64 1.78
C ARG A 20 14.61 -1.35 2.49
N ARG A 21 13.36 -1.02 2.13
CA ARG A 21 12.16 -1.66 2.71
C ARG A 21 11.08 -1.95 1.65
N PRO A 22 10.24 -2.98 1.84
CA PRO A 22 9.15 -3.24 0.93
C PRO A 22 8.06 -2.17 1.12
N VAL A 23 7.43 -1.76 0.03
CA VAL A 23 6.32 -0.82 0.01
C VAL A 23 5.23 -1.32 -0.94
N VAL A 24 3.98 -1.02 -0.62
CA VAL A 24 2.83 -1.29 -1.48
C VAL A 24 2.50 -0.04 -2.29
N VAL A 25 2.36 -0.18 -3.60
CA VAL A 25 1.99 0.91 -4.50
C VAL A 25 0.49 1.16 -4.43
N LEU A 26 0.09 2.36 -4.02
CA LEU A 26 -1.32 2.76 -3.83
C LEU A 26 -1.87 3.58 -5.00
N SER A 27 -1.02 4.40 -5.61
CA SER A 27 -1.41 5.27 -6.73
C SER A 27 -1.93 4.48 -7.92
N ARG A 28 -2.94 5.06 -8.60
CA ARG A 28 -3.43 4.57 -9.89
C ARG A 28 -2.34 4.64 -10.97
N ASP A 29 -2.28 3.66 -11.86
CA ASP A 29 -1.23 3.52 -12.87
C ASP A 29 -1.08 4.78 -13.75
N ALA A 30 -2.20 5.38 -14.19
CA ALA A 30 -2.19 6.60 -14.98
C ALA A 30 -1.53 7.81 -14.27
N ALA A 31 -1.57 7.85 -12.93
CA ALA A 31 -0.89 8.88 -12.15
C ALA A 31 0.63 8.66 -12.17
N ILE A 32 1.07 7.40 -12.03
CA ILE A 32 2.47 6.99 -12.03
C ILE A 32 3.09 7.28 -13.39
N SER A 33 2.45 6.84 -14.48
CA SER A 33 2.95 7.05 -15.85
C SER A 33 3.07 8.51 -16.25
N ARG A 34 2.23 9.39 -15.69
CA ARG A 34 2.26 10.82 -16.02
C ARG A 34 3.22 11.62 -15.15
N MET A 35 3.33 11.27 -13.86
CA MET A 35 4.06 12.08 -12.87
C MET A 35 5.41 11.47 -12.50
N HIS A 36 5.69 10.23 -12.89
CA HIS A 36 6.86 9.45 -12.43
C HIS A 36 6.99 9.43 -10.90
N ARG A 37 5.85 9.48 -10.20
CA ARG A 37 5.74 9.42 -8.73
C ARG A 37 4.62 8.48 -8.34
N ALA A 38 4.77 7.84 -7.19
CA ALA A 38 3.79 6.92 -6.64
C ALA A 38 3.54 7.23 -5.16
N LEU A 39 2.27 7.22 -4.76
CA LEU A 39 1.88 7.03 -3.38
C LEU A 39 2.13 5.58 -3.00
N VAL A 40 2.86 5.38 -1.92
CA VAL A 40 3.22 4.07 -1.41
C VAL A 40 2.97 3.99 0.09
N ALA A 41 2.63 2.80 0.58
CA ALA A 41 2.58 2.51 2.01
C ALA A 41 3.68 1.53 2.39
N PRO A 42 4.47 1.81 3.43
CA PRO A 42 5.56 0.93 3.82
C PRO A 42 5.13 -0.31 4.56
N CYS A 43 5.87 -1.39 4.36
CA CYS A 43 5.75 -2.63 5.13
C CYS A 43 6.71 -2.57 6.32
N THR A 44 6.19 -2.81 7.53
CA THR A 44 6.96 -2.87 8.77
C THR A 44 6.81 -4.26 9.42
N THR A 45 7.87 -4.76 10.06
CA THR A 45 7.80 -5.99 10.86
C THR A 45 7.16 -5.76 12.23
N THR A 46 7.10 -4.51 12.68
CA THR A 46 6.44 -4.14 13.93
C THR A 46 4.95 -4.00 13.68
N ILE A 47 4.20 -5.06 14.00
CA ILE A 47 2.75 -5.12 13.85
C ILE A 47 2.11 -4.64 15.14
N ARG A 48 1.35 -3.54 15.10
CA ARG A 48 0.68 -2.94 16.25
C ARG A 48 -0.78 -3.38 16.38
N GLY A 49 -1.37 -3.86 15.29
CA GLY A 49 -2.77 -4.30 15.28
C GLY A 49 -3.75 -3.13 15.33
N ILE A 50 -3.36 -1.97 14.79
CA ILE A 50 -4.22 -0.80 14.66
C ILE A 50 -5.08 -0.91 13.38
N PRO A 51 -6.23 -0.22 13.31
CA PRO A 51 -7.15 -0.32 12.17
C PRO A 51 -6.56 0.10 10.81
N SER A 52 -5.56 0.97 10.82
CA SER A 52 -4.81 1.46 9.64
C SER A 52 -3.65 0.54 9.23
N GLU A 53 -3.53 -0.65 9.83
CA GLU A 53 -2.53 -1.66 9.45
C GLU A 53 -3.19 -2.84 8.72
N VAL A 54 -2.57 -3.29 7.63
CA VAL A 54 -2.94 -4.54 6.96
C VAL A 54 -1.79 -5.52 7.06
N VAL A 55 -1.99 -6.61 7.80
CA VAL A 55 -1.00 -7.67 7.95
C VAL A 55 -0.88 -8.45 6.63
N LEU A 56 0.35 -8.74 6.22
CA LEU A 56 0.75 -9.57 5.08
C LEU A 56 1.49 -10.80 5.60
N GLU A 57 1.14 -11.96 5.05
CA GLU A 57 1.66 -13.27 5.46
C GLU A 57 2.56 -13.87 4.39
N VAL A 58 3.63 -14.55 4.83
CA VAL A 58 4.57 -15.21 3.91
C VAL A 58 3.89 -16.43 3.28
N GLY A 59 4.00 -16.54 1.95
CA GLY A 59 3.40 -17.63 1.17
C GLY A 59 2.02 -17.30 0.60
N GLU A 60 1.30 -16.37 1.22
CA GLU A 60 0.04 -15.81 0.69
C GLU A 60 0.27 -14.49 -0.05
N ASP A 61 1.14 -13.64 0.51
CA ASP A 61 1.47 -12.34 -0.05
C ASP A 61 2.93 -12.29 -0.55
N PRO A 62 3.23 -11.42 -1.53
CA PRO A 62 4.58 -11.17 -2.03
C PRO A 62 5.42 -10.36 -1.03
N VAL A 63 5.70 -10.94 0.13
CA VAL A 63 6.56 -10.37 1.17
C VAL A 63 7.62 -11.38 1.63
N PRO A 64 8.85 -10.93 1.90
CA PRO A 64 9.93 -11.83 2.33
C PRO A 64 9.78 -12.29 3.79
N ARG A 65 8.95 -11.59 4.57
CA ARG A 65 8.70 -11.84 5.98
C ARG A 65 7.32 -11.30 6.34
N ARG A 66 6.71 -11.87 7.38
CA ARG A 66 5.46 -11.38 7.93
C ARG A 66 5.61 -9.91 8.34
N SER A 67 4.72 -9.07 7.85
CA SER A 67 4.80 -7.61 8.02
C SER A 67 3.42 -6.97 7.96
N ALA A 68 3.29 -5.72 8.38
CA ALA A 68 2.09 -4.93 8.21
C ALA A 68 2.36 -3.77 7.25
N VAL A 69 1.45 -3.56 6.31
CA VAL A 69 1.35 -2.32 5.53
C VAL A 69 0.81 -1.26 6.47
N ASN A 70 1.57 -0.20 6.72
CA ASN A 70 1.16 0.89 7.60
C ASN A 70 0.57 2.04 6.75
N LEU A 71 -0.75 2.23 6.81
CA LEU A 71 -1.44 3.25 6.03
C LEU A 71 -1.38 4.65 6.67
N ASP A 72 -0.96 4.78 7.93
CA ASP A 72 -0.68 6.09 8.56
C ASP A 72 0.64 6.70 8.05
N SER A 73 1.46 5.91 7.37
CA SER A 73 2.79 6.31 6.87
C SER A 73 2.83 6.32 5.34
N VAL A 74 1.73 6.69 4.68
CA VAL A 74 1.71 6.84 3.22
C VAL A 74 2.63 7.98 2.79
N GLU A 75 3.47 7.70 1.80
CA GLU A 75 4.47 8.63 1.30
C GLU A 75 4.38 8.75 -0.23
N CYS A 76 4.72 9.93 -0.77
CA CYS A 76 4.76 10.18 -2.21
C CYS A 76 6.20 10.17 -2.71
N VAL A 77 6.63 9.05 -3.29
CA VAL A 77 8.01 8.81 -3.71
C VAL A 77 8.20 8.94 -5.22
N SER A 78 9.45 9.14 -5.66
CA SER A 78 9.81 9.00 -7.08
C SER A 78 9.70 7.54 -7.50
N ALA A 79 9.18 7.27 -8.70
CA ALA A 79 9.19 5.92 -9.25
C ALA A 79 10.61 5.37 -9.43
N ALA A 80 11.61 6.25 -9.55
CA ALA A 80 13.02 5.85 -9.74
C ALA A 80 13.64 5.18 -8.50
N ILE A 81 13.09 5.37 -7.30
CA ILE A 81 13.60 4.74 -6.08
C ILE A 81 12.89 3.41 -5.75
N LEU A 82 11.95 2.99 -6.60
CA LEU A 82 11.31 1.67 -6.55
C LEU A 82 12.14 0.73 -7.43
N VAL A 83 13.07 0.02 -6.81
CA VAL A 83 14.21 -0.59 -7.50
C VAL A 83 13.98 -2.04 -7.93
N GLU A 84 13.13 -2.78 -7.22
CA GLU A 84 12.88 -4.19 -7.49
C GLU A 84 11.45 -4.57 -7.12
N ARG A 85 10.74 -5.19 -8.07
CA ARG A 85 9.39 -5.70 -7.86
C ARG A 85 9.44 -7.04 -7.13
N VAL A 86 8.74 -7.13 -6.00
CA VAL A 86 8.58 -8.38 -5.23
C VAL A 86 7.40 -9.20 -5.78
N GLY A 87 6.30 -8.54 -6.12
CA GLY A 87 5.11 -9.19 -6.65
C GLY A 87 3.88 -8.31 -6.61
N ARG A 88 2.69 -8.91 -6.68
CA ARG A 88 1.40 -8.20 -6.65
C ARG A 88 0.49 -8.79 -5.58
N LEU A 89 -0.12 -7.92 -4.78
CA LEU A 89 -1.11 -8.30 -3.80
C LEU A 89 -2.37 -8.82 -4.50
N ALA A 90 -3.03 -9.81 -3.89
CA ALA A 90 -4.34 -10.25 -4.34
C ALA A 90 -5.39 -9.14 -4.17
N ASP A 91 -6.46 -9.20 -4.98
CA ASP A 91 -7.53 -8.19 -4.93
C ASP A 91 -8.22 -8.13 -3.55
N THR A 92 -8.33 -9.26 -2.86
CA THR A 92 -8.82 -9.34 -1.47
C THR A 92 -7.98 -8.50 -0.53
N ARG A 93 -6.64 -8.62 -0.62
CA ARG A 93 -5.70 -7.83 0.18
C ARG A 93 -5.77 -6.36 -0.19
N MET A 94 -5.87 -6.04 -1.49
CA MET A 94 -6.03 -4.65 -1.92
C MET A 94 -7.33 -4.00 -1.45
N ARG A 95 -8.42 -4.76 -1.26
CA ARG A 95 -9.64 -4.25 -0.62
C ARG A 95 -9.41 -3.90 0.84
N GLN A 96 -8.72 -4.76 1.59
CA GLN A 96 -8.34 -4.47 2.98
C GLN A 96 -7.46 -3.22 3.07
N VAL A 97 -6.49 -3.07 2.15
CA VAL A 97 -5.65 -1.86 2.05
C VAL A 97 -6.48 -0.61 1.79
N CYS A 98 -7.54 -0.69 0.97
CA CYS A 98 -8.42 0.45 0.72
C CYS A 98 -9.21 0.86 1.97
N SER A 99 -9.81 -0.10 2.68
CA SER A 99 -10.57 0.18 3.91
C SER A 99 -9.64 0.71 5.01
N ALA A 100 -8.47 0.10 5.21
CA ALA A 100 -7.48 0.60 6.16
C ALA A 100 -6.98 2.02 5.81
N LEU A 101 -6.81 2.33 4.52
CA LEU A 101 -6.47 3.68 4.07
C LEU A 101 -7.60 4.67 4.34
N ALA A 102 -8.86 4.28 4.13
CA ALA A 102 -10.01 5.12 4.45
C ALA A 102 -10.05 5.44 5.95
N VAL A 103 -9.77 4.46 6.82
CA VAL A 103 -9.63 4.69 8.27
C VAL A 103 -8.49 5.64 8.60
N ALA A 104 -7.31 5.45 7.99
CA ALA A 104 -6.13 6.30 8.23
C ALA A 104 -6.38 7.79 7.90
N VAL A 105 -7.27 8.08 6.94
CA VAL A 105 -7.59 9.45 6.51
C VAL A 105 -8.99 9.92 6.93
N ASP A 106 -9.65 9.18 7.83
CA ASP A 106 -11.03 9.43 8.30
C ASP A 106 -12.03 9.64 7.14
N CYS A 107 -11.82 8.92 6.03
CA CYS A 107 -12.74 8.93 4.89
C CYS A 107 -13.85 7.90 5.15
N PRO A 108 -15.12 8.27 5.00
CA PRO A 108 -16.22 7.33 5.18
C PRO A 108 -16.12 6.22 4.12
N ASP A 109 -15.94 4.98 4.57
CA ASP A 109 -15.99 3.81 3.69
C ASP A 109 -17.34 3.78 2.97
N HIS A 110 -17.30 3.86 1.63
CA HIS A 110 -18.50 3.86 0.79
C HIS A 110 -19.30 2.56 0.84
N GLU A 111 -18.80 1.51 1.52
CA GLU A 111 -19.48 0.21 1.65
C GLU A 111 -20.71 0.23 2.59
N HIS A 112 -21.07 1.37 3.19
CA HIS A 112 -22.29 1.53 3.99
C HIS A 112 -23.32 2.55 3.47
N SER A 113 -23.20 3.03 2.22
CA SER A 113 -24.25 3.89 1.60
C SER A 113 -25.51 3.09 1.21
N GLY A 114 -26.09 2.36 2.17
CA GLY A 114 -27.32 1.60 2.03
C GLY A 114 -28.11 1.42 3.32
N ARG A 115 -27.62 1.91 4.49
CA ARG A 115 -28.44 1.91 5.71
C ARG A 115 -29.16 3.24 5.85
N ALA A 116 -30.43 3.23 5.46
CA ALA A 116 -31.37 4.33 5.65
C ALA A 116 -31.26 4.92 7.07
N ARG A 117 -31.21 6.26 7.16
CA ARG A 117 -31.42 7.00 8.40
C ARG A 117 -32.82 6.63 8.95
N PRO A 118 -32.97 6.20 10.22
CA PRO A 118 -34.29 6.18 10.83
C PRO A 118 -34.77 7.62 11.03
N LYS A 119 -36.05 7.84 10.72
CA LYS A 119 -36.79 9.08 10.93
C LYS A 119 -37.09 9.28 12.42
#